data_AF-A0A844EN84-F1
#
_entry.id   AF-A0A844EN84-F1
#
_cell.length_a   1.000
_cell.length_b   1.000
_cell.length_c   1.000
_cell.angle_alpha   90.00
_cell.angle_beta   90.00
_cell.angle_gamma   90.00
#
_symmetry.space_group_name_H-M   'P 1'
#
loop_
_entity.id
_entity.type
_entity.pdbx_description
1 polymer ?
#
loop_
_entity_poly.entity_id
_entity_poly.type
_entity_poly.pdbx_seq_one_letter_code
_entity_poly.pdbx_strand_id
1 'polypeptide(L)' 'RGKQNEPAYTLYTVEAIARICDVNPDVIADHTYHNALRLFGIEDK' A
#
# COMPACT_ATOMS: atom_id res chain seq x y z
N ARG A 1 17.53 4.40 -7.19
CA ARG A 1 17.99 4.57 -8.59
C ARG A 1 19.24 3.73 -8.78
N GLY A 2 19.19 2.71 -9.63
CA GLY A 2 20.30 1.75 -9.84
C GLY A 2 19.94 0.27 -9.62
N LYS A 3 18.74 -0.05 -9.10
CA LYS A 3 18.18 -1.40 -9.04
C LYS A 3 16.72 -1.36 -9.48
N GLN A 4 16.24 -2.44 -10.12
CA GLN A 4 14.86 -2.61 -10.52
C GLN A 4 13.95 -2.75 -9.29
N ASN A 5 12.81 -2.07 -9.31
CA ASN A 5 11.76 -2.24 -8.30
C ASN A 5 10.90 -3.45 -8.65
N GLU A 6 10.35 -4.13 -7.65
CA GLU A 6 9.43 -5.25 -7.84
C GLU A 6 8.06 -4.93 -7.23
N PRO A 7 6.96 -5.51 -7.74
CA PRO A 7 5.64 -5.28 -7.16
C PRO A 7 5.55 -5.61 -5.67
N ALA A 8 6.29 -6.62 -5.20
CA ALA A 8 6.36 -7.00 -3.78
C ALA A 8 6.97 -5.90 -2.89
N TYR A 9 7.72 -4.96 -3.47
CA TYR A 9 8.34 -3.86 -2.74
C TYR A 9 7.34 -2.74 -2.37
N THR A 10 6.05 -2.90 -2.74
CA THR A 10 4.96 -2.05 -2.24
C THR A 10 4.86 -2.07 -0.70
N LEU A 11 5.31 -3.15 -0.04
CA LEU A 11 5.46 -3.23 1.41
C LEU A 11 6.26 -2.04 1.99
N TYR A 12 7.41 -1.70 1.38
CA TYR A 12 8.24 -0.60 1.88
C TYR A 12 7.57 0.77 1.76
N THR A 13 6.71 0.94 0.75
CA THR A 13 5.90 2.15 0.60
C THR A 13 4.85 2.24 1.71
N VAL A 14 4.15 1.15 1.99
CA VAL A 14 3.15 1.07 3.08
C VAL A 14 3.82 1.37 4.43
N GLU A 15 4.95 0.73 4.73
CA GLU A 15 5.70 0.98 5.96
C GLU A 15 6.19 2.43 6.09
N ALA A 16 6.64 3.04 4.99
CA ALA A 16 7.08 4.43 4.99
C ALA A 16 5.94 5.39 5.29
N ILE A 17 4.77 5.17 4.70
CA ILE A 17 3.56 5.97 4.98
C ILE A 17 3.12 5.78 6.43
N ALA A 18 3.09 4.54 6.92
CA ALA A 18 2.68 4.22 8.29
C ALA A 18 3.56 4.93 9.34
N ARG A 19 4.88 4.98 9.11
CA ARG A 19 5.82 5.74 9.96
C ARG A 19 5.55 7.24 9.96
N ILE A 20 5.17 7.82 8.82
CA ILE A 20 4.83 9.25 8.71
C ILE A 20 3.52 9.55 9.44
N CYS A 21 2.56 8.64 9.36
CA CYS A 21 1.23 8.78 9.95
C CYS A 21 1.13 8.33 11.42
N ASP A 22 2.20 7.75 11.98
CA ASP A 22 2.24 7.16 13.34
C ASP A 22 1.12 6.13 13.59
N VAL A 23 0.92 5.22 12.63
CA VAL A 23 -0.08 4.14 12.70
C VAL A 23 0.55 2.80 12.35
N ASN A 24 -0.15 1.70 12.68
CA ASN A 24 0.25 0.36 12.24
C ASN A 24 0.20 0.26 10.70
N PRO A 25 1.23 -0.30 10.03
CA PRO A 25 1.21 -0.58 8.58
C PRO A 25 -0.03 -1.29 8.06
N ASP A 26 -0.64 -2.19 8.85
CA ASP A 26 -1.87 -2.90 8.47
C ASP A 26 -3.03 -1.94 8.20
N VAL A 27 -3.10 -0.82 8.94
CA VAL A 27 -4.13 0.21 8.74
C VAL A 27 -3.95 0.89 7.38
N ILE A 28 -2.70 1.21 7.02
CA ILE A 28 -2.40 1.80 5.72
C ILE A 28 -2.66 0.79 4.60
N ALA A 29 -2.27 -0.47 4.78
CA ALA A 29 -2.52 -1.53 3.82
C ALA A 29 -4.02 -1.69 3.53
N ASP A 30 -4.84 -1.77 4.59
CA ASP A 30 -6.29 -1.91 4.48
C ASP A 30 -6.92 -0.73 3.73
N HIS A 31 -6.61 0.50 4.13
CA HIS A 31 -7.15 1.69 3.47
C HIS A 31 -6.70 1.80 2.01
N THR A 32 -5.42 1.54 1.71
CA THR A 32 -4.90 1.66 0.35
C THR A 32 -5.44 0.57 -0.56
N TYR A 33 -5.65 -0.65 -0.04
CA TYR A 33 -6.29 -1.74 -0.75
C TYR A 33 -7.74 -1.38 -1.15
N HIS A 34 -8.58 -1.01 -0.18
CA HIS A 34 -9.98 -0.63 -0.45
C HIS A 34 -10.10 0.58 -1.39
N ASN A 35 -9.19 1.55 -1.25
CA ASN A 35 -9.14 2.69 -2.16
C ASN A 35 -8.77 2.28 -3.59
N ALA A 36 -7.84 1.33 -3.76
CA ALA A 36 -7.48 0.81 -5.07
C ALA A 36 -8.66 0.06 -5.70
N LEU A 37 -9.34 -0.81 -4.94
CA LEU A 37 -10.55 -1.50 -5.41
C LEU A 37 -11.59 -0.51 -5.94
N ARG A 38 -11.91 0.51 -5.14
CA ARG A 38 -12.87 1.55 -5.53
C ARG A 38 -12.43 2.37 -6.73
N LEU A 39 -11.15 2.77 -6.78
CA LEU A 39 -10.63 3.63 -7.85
C LEU A 39 -10.60 2.91 -9.20
N PHE A 40 -10.23 1.62 -9.19
CA PHE A 40 -10.11 0.81 -10.40
C PHE A 40 -11.37 -0.01 -10.70
N GLY A 41 -12.43 0.10 -9.89
CA GLY A 41 -13.69 -0.64 -10.09
C GLY A 41 -13.53 -2.15 -9.97
N ILE A 42 -12.64 -2.62 -9.09
CA ILE A 42 -12.38 -4.03 -8.85
C ILE A 42 -13.29 -4.50 -7.71
N GLU A 43 -14.06 -5.55 -7.97
CA GLU A 43 -14.85 -6.24 -6.95
C GLU A 43 -14.00 -7.32 -6.29
N ASP A 44 -13.89 -7.26 -4.97
CA ASP A 44 -13.25 -8.31 -4.18
C ASP A 44 -14.25 -9.44 -3.92
N LYS A 45 -13.78 -10.69 -3.97
CA LYS A 45 -14.63 -11.90 -3.99
C LYS A 45 -14.59 -12.68 -2.69
#